data_AF-A0A956NNP7-F1
#
_entry.id   AF-A0A956NNP7-F1
#
_cell.length_a   1.000
_cell.length_b   1.000
_cell.length_c   1.000
_cell.angle_alpha   90.00
_cell.angle_beta   90.00
_cell.angle_gamma   90.00
#
_symmetry.space_group_name_H-M   'P 1'
#
loop_
_entity.id
_entity.type
_entity.pdbx_description
1 polymer ?
#
loop_
_entity_poly.entity_id
_entity_poly.type
_entity_poly.pdbx_seq_one_letter_code
_entity_poly.pdbx_strand_id
1 'polypeptide(L)'
;VHDAYVGGEGHLHASVLGWLTVARPPASSGLAEGELMRFLAEAVWYPSLLLPGGPVRWEAIDDASARATLHDGDVSASLVFRFGPDGLVAGVEAAARDRTVGTEQVPTPWQGRFWDYRRLERILIPLEGEVSWLLPTGPLPYWRGRICGYTVSTDVPSVSPTT
;
A
#
# COMPACT_ATOMS: atom_id res chain seq x y z
N VAL A 1 4.00 9.15 10.54
CA VAL A 1 3.73 7.70 10.47
C VAL A 1 4.56 7.05 11.56
N HIS A 2 3.92 6.36 12.51
CA HIS A 2 4.63 5.52 13.46
C HIS A 2 4.38 4.08 13.02
N ASP A 3 5.41 3.40 12.54
CA ASP A 3 5.39 1.96 12.30
C ASP A 3 6.28 1.30 13.36
N ALA A 4 5.77 0.25 14.00
CA ALA A 4 6.49 -0.58 14.94
C ALA A 4 6.01 -2.02 14.75
N TYR A 5 6.89 -2.88 14.20
CA TYR A 5 6.66 -4.30 14.08
C TYR A 5 7.46 -5.04 15.16
N VAL A 6 6.77 -5.65 16.14
CA VAL A 6 7.37 -6.51 17.17
C VAL A 6 6.60 -7.82 17.29
N GLY A 7 7.33 -8.94 17.21
CA GLY A 7 6.94 -10.18 17.90
C GLY A 7 5.70 -10.95 17.39
N GLY A 8 5.16 -10.64 16.20
CA GLY A 8 3.97 -11.33 15.69
C GLY A 8 2.63 -10.77 16.21
N GLU A 9 2.67 -9.70 17.01
CA GLU A 9 1.51 -8.84 17.28
C GLU A 9 1.74 -7.48 16.60
N GLY A 10 1.47 -7.44 15.30
CA GLY A 10 1.38 -6.19 14.58
C GLY A 10 0.05 -5.53 14.89
N HIS A 11 0.01 -4.59 15.83
CA HIS A 11 -1.01 -3.54 15.78
C HIS A 11 -0.70 -2.66 14.56
N LEU A 12 -1.09 -3.15 13.39
CA LEU A 12 -0.78 -2.58 12.09
C LEU A 12 -1.61 -1.31 11.86
N HIS A 13 -1.32 -0.26 12.62
CA HIS A 13 -1.94 1.05 12.45
C HIS A 13 -1.16 1.87 11.41
N ALA A 14 -1.08 1.33 10.20
CA ALA A 14 -0.43 1.97 9.07
C ALA A 14 -1.31 3.08 8.49
N SER A 15 -1.32 4.23 9.15
CA SER A 15 -1.81 5.48 8.57
C SER A 15 -0.63 6.22 7.92
N VAL A 16 -0.23 5.79 6.72
CA VAL A 16 1.00 6.29 6.09
C VAL A 16 0.82 7.71 5.52
N LEU A 17 -0.41 8.21 5.40
CA LEU A 17 -0.66 9.58 4.94
C LEU A 17 -1.73 10.32 5.75
N GLY A 18 -2.09 9.88 6.96
CA GLY A 18 -2.82 10.67 7.98
C GLY A 18 -4.13 11.39 7.58
N TRP A 19 -4.66 11.21 6.37
CA TRP A 19 -5.71 12.09 5.82
C TRP A 19 -6.88 11.37 5.16
N LEU A 20 -7.00 10.06 5.35
CA LEU A 20 -8.25 9.35 5.13
C LEU A 20 -8.42 8.30 6.25
N THR A 21 -8.90 8.77 7.40
CA THR A 21 -9.91 8.00 8.12
C THR A 21 -11.10 7.91 7.16
N VAL A 22 -11.17 6.87 6.32
CA VAL A 22 -12.33 6.65 5.44
C VAL A 22 -13.46 6.07 6.29
N ALA A 23 -14.00 6.91 7.18
CA ALA A 23 -15.09 6.55 8.07
C ALA A 23 -14.78 5.29 8.93
N ARG A 24 -15.67 4.96 9.85
CA ARG A 24 -15.84 3.56 10.27
C ARG A 24 -17.11 3.10 9.58
N PRO A 25 -17.09 2.70 8.30
CA PRO A 25 -18.22 1.99 7.77
C PRO A 25 -18.28 0.62 8.49
N PRO A 26 -19.47 0.03 8.65
CA PRO A 26 -19.59 -1.31 9.22
C PRO A 26 -18.69 -2.28 8.45
N ALA A 27 -18.05 -3.20 9.17
CA ALA A 27 -17.13 -4.20 8.64
C ALA A 27 -17.83 -5.08 7.59
N SER A 28 -17.72 -4.70 6.33
CA SER A 28 -17.94 -5.61 5.20
C SER A 28 -16.60 -6.11 4.71
N SER A 29 -16.55 -7.36 4.24
CA SER A 29 -15.33 -7.97 3.72
C SER A 29 -14.68 -7.17 2.59
N GLY A 30 -15.49 -6.58 1.70
CA GLY A 30 -14.99 -5.78 0.56
C GLY A 30 -14.31 -4.47 0.97
N LEU A 31 -14.76 -3.83 2.07
CA LEU A 31 -14.09 -2.63 2.58
C LEU A 31 -12.70 -2.98 3.14
N ALA A 32 -12.62 -4.05 3.93
CA ALA A 32 -11.37 -4.51 4.53
C ALA A 32 -10.35 -4.90 3.45
N GLU A 33 -10.77 -5.59 2.38
CA GLU A 33 -9.93 -5.88 1.22
C GLU A 33 -9.42 -4.60 0.54
N GLY A 34 -10.29 -3.61 0.32
CA GLY A 34 -9.89 -2.33 -0.28
C GLY A 34 -8.89 -1.56 0.57
N GLU A 35 -9.01 -1.60 1.90
CA GLU A 35 -8.04 -1.01 2.82
C GLU A 35 -6.70 -1.76 2.80
N LEU A 36 -6.73 -3.10 2.82
CA LEU A 36 -5.53 -3.93 2.74
C LEU A 36 -4.81 -3.77 1.39
N MET A 37 -5.56 -3.64 0.28
CA MET A 37 -5.01 -3.28 -1.03
C MET A 37 -4.30 -1.93 -0.98
N ARG A 38 -4.91 -0.92 -0.35
CA ARG A 38 -4.27 0.39 -0.20
C ARG A 38 -2.98 0.26 0.61
N PHE A 39 -3.03 -0.42 1.75
CA PHE A 39 -1.83 -0.67 2.56
C PHE A 39 -0.73 -1.34 1.73
N LEU A 40 -1.04 -2.43 1.01
CA LEU A 40 -0.06 -3.09 0.16
C LEU A 40 0.53 -2.15 -0.92
N ALA A 41 -0.29 -1.28 -1.53
CA ALA A 41 0.18 -0.28 -2.50
C ALA A 41 1.11 0.77 -1.88
N GLU A 42 0.82 1.21 -0.65
CA GLU A 42 1.60 2.21 0.07
C GLU A 42 2.96 1.65 0.56
N ALA A 43 3.17 0.33 0.51
CA ALA A 43 4.40 -0.34 0.97
C ALA A 43 5.68 0.07 0.25
N VAL A 44 5.59 0.78 -0.88
CA VAL A 44 6.71 1.47 -1.52
C VAL A 44 7.39 2.51 -0.60
N TRP A 45 6.70 3.02 0.41
CA TRP A 45 7.24 3.96 1.41
C TRP A 45 7.82 3.28 2.66
N TYR A 46 7.62 1.96 2.81
CA TYR A 46 8.16 1.14 3.89
C TYR A 46 8.66 -0.19 3.29
N PRO A 47 9.74 -0.11 2.50
CA PRO A 47 10.16 -1.20 1.61
C PRO A 47 10.62 -2.46 2.34
N SER A 48 10.82 -2.41 3.66
CA SER A 48 11.09 -3.60 4.48
C SER A 48 9.98 -4.65 4.38
N LEU A 49 8.71 -4.26 4.23
CA LEU A 49 7.62 -5.22 4.03
C LEU A 49 7.68 -5.95 2.69
N LEU A 50 8.36 -5.36 1.70
CA LEU A 50 8.48 -5.91 0.35
C LEU A 50 9.69 -6.83 0.20
N LEU A 51 10.59 -6.89 1.20
CA LEU A 51 11.79 -7.71 1.17
C LEU A 51 11.49 -9.22 1.29
N PRO A 52 12.37 -10.08 0.76
CA PRO A 52 12.30 -11.52 1.00
C PRO A 52 12.23 -11.84 2.50
N GLY A 53 11.34 -12.76 2.88
CA GLY A 53 11.09 -13.13 4.28
C GLY A 53 10.08 -12.24 5.00
N GLY A 54 9.60 -11.16 4.37
CA GLY A 54 8.48 -10.36 4.85
C GLY A 54 7.12 -11.05 4.76
N PRO A 55 6.03 -10.35 5.13
CA PRO A 55 4.67 -10.88 5.09
C PRO A 55 4.11 -10.98 3.66
N VAL A 56 4.64 -10.21 2.72
CA VAL A 56 4.21 -10.23 1.32
C VAL A 56 4.68 -11.51 0.63
N ARG A 57 3.78 -12.15 -0.11
CA ARG A 57 4.07 -13.28 -1.00
C ARG A 57 4.13 -12.78 -2.43
N TRP A 58 5.17 -13.19 -3.14
CA TRP A 58 5.45 -12.74 -4.49
C TRP A 58 5.32 -13.90 -5.49
N GLU A 59 4.64 -13.65 -6.60
CA GLU A 59 4.53 -14.54 -7.76
C GLU A 59 4.94 -13.76 -9.01
N ALA A 60 5.98 -14.21 -9.71
CA ALA A 60 6.41 -13.55 -10.95
C ALA A 60 5.36 -13.68 -12.04
N ILE A 61 5.09 -12.60 -12.78
CA ILE A 61 4.21 -12.61 -13.95
C ILE A 61 5.07 -12.56 -15.22
N ASP A 62 6.01 -11.62 -15.29
CA ASP A 62 6.99 -11.47 -16.36
C ASP A 62 8.26 -10.75 -15.84
N ASP A 63 9.18 -10.39 -16.74
CA ASP A 63 10.47 -9.77 -16.39
C ASP A 63 10.34 -8.39 -15.72
N ALA A 64 9.18 -7.72 -15.85
CA ALA A 64 8.94 -6.37 -15.33
C ALA A 64 7.73 -6.29 -14.40
N SER A 65 7.14 -7.42 -14.00
CA SER A 65 5.99 -7.44 -13.12
C SER A 65 5.84 -8.69 -12.28
N ALA A 66 5.30 -8.50 -11.08
CA ALA A 66 5.00 -9.58 -10.14
C ALA A 66 3.71 -9.28 -9.39
N ARG A 67 2.97 -10.33 -9.06
CA ARG A 67 1.84 -10.26 -8.14
C ARG A 67 2.37 -10.28 -6.72
N ALA A 68 2.02 -9.27 -5.94
CA ALA A 68 2.21 -9.23 -4.49
C ALA A 68 0.88 -9.57 -3.82
N THR A 69 0.91 -10.48 -2.85
CA THR A 69 -0.25 -10.84 -2.03
C THR A 69 0.09 -10.67 -0.56
N LEU A 70 -0.80 -10.00 0.17
CA LEU A 70 -0.73 -9.83 1.61
C LEU A 70 -1.99 -10.42 2.25
N HIS A 71 -1.81 -11.11 3.38
CA HIS A 71 -2.90 -11.66 4.19
C HIS A 71 -2.94 -10.97 5.55
N ASP A 72 -4.15 -10.67 6.01
CA ASP A 72 -4.46 -10.21 7.36
C ASP A 72 -5.67 -10.98 7.89
N GLY A 73 -5.42 -12.01 8.71
CA GLY A 73 -6.43 -12.99 9.10
C GLY A 73 -7.08 -13.66 7.89
N ASP A 74 -8.41 -13.56 7.79
CA ASP A 74 -9.20 -14.11 6.68
C ASP A 74 -9.27 -13.17 5.46
N VAL A 75 -8.74 -11.95 5.57
CA VAL A 75 -8.72 -10.97 4.48
C VAL A 75 -7.42 -11.10 3.71
N SER A 76 -7.50 -11.05 2.38
CA SER A 76 -6.33 -11.05 1.51
C SER A 76 -6.45 -9.96 0.45
N ALA A 77 -5.33 -9.34 0.10
CA ALA A 77 -5.25 -8.37 -0.99
C ALA A 77 -4.14 -8.75 -1.94
N SER A 78 -4.39 -8.64 -3.24
CA SER A 78 -3.38 -8.85 -4.28
C SER A 78 -3.30 -7.66 -5.22
N LEU A 79 -2.07 -7.26 -5.54
CA LEU A 79 -1.76 -6.20 -6.51
C LEU A 79 -0.70 -6.68 -7.48
N VAL A 80 -0.76 -6.23 -8.72
CA VAL A 80 0.34 -6.38 -9.68
C VAL A 80 1.27 -5.19 -9.53
N PHE A 81 2.51 -5.45 -9.11
CA PHE A 81 3.57 -4.46 -9.10
C PHE A 81 4.26 -4.47 -10.46
N ARG A 82 4.50 -3.28 -11.00
CA ARG A 82 5.30 -3.07 -12.20
C ARG A 82 6.61 -2.38 -11.85
N PHE A 83 7.69 -2.89 -12.40
CA PHE A 83 9.04 -2.41 -12.15
C PHE A 83 9.54 -1.60 -13.36
N GLY A 84 10.22 -0.50 -13.07
CA GLY A 84 10.94 0.29 -14.07
C GLY A 84 12.24 -0.41 -14.51
N PRO A 85 12.92 0.14 -15.53
CA PRO A 85 14.21 -0.39 -15.99
C PRO A 85 15.33 -0.29 -14.94
N ASP A 86 15.14 0.52 -13.91
CA ASP A 86 16.01 0.64 -12.74
C ASP A 86 15.71 -0.39 -11.63
N GLY A 87 14.73 -1.27 -11.86
CA GLY A 87 14.25 -2.27 -10.89
C GLY A 87 13.40 -1.68 -9.76
N LEU A 88 13.08 -0.38 -9.80
CA LEU A 88 12.23 0.26 -8.80
C LEU A 88 10.76 0.09 -9.15
N VAL A 89 9.89 0.15 -8.14
CA VAL A 89 8.43 0.06 -8.37
C VAL A 89 7.98 1.33 -9.10
N ALA A 90 7.58 1.19 -10.36
CA ALA A 90 7.04 2.30 -11.16
C ALA A 90 5.52 2.45 -10.95
N GLY A 91 4.84 1.35 -10.61
CA GLY A 91 3.43 1.38 -10.33
C GLY A 91 2.89 0.08 -9.73
N VAL A 92 1.64 0.17 -9.29
CA VAL A 92 0.85 -0.94 -8.75
C VAL A 92 -0.53 -0.90 -9.38
N GLU A 93 -1.10 -2.06 -9.67
CA GLU A 93 -2.37 -2.21 -10.37
C GLU A 93 -3.27 -3.24 -9.68
N ALA A 94 -4.55 -2.90 -9.57
CA ALA A 94 -5.62 -3.84 -9.28
C ALA A 94 -6.57 -3.88 -10.48
N ALA A 95 -6.91 -5.08 -10.96
CA ALA A 95 -7.89 -5.25 -12.04
C ALA A 95 -9.29 -4.79 -11.62
N ALA A 96 -9.60 -4.91 -10.32
CA ALA A 96 -10.84 -4.46 -9.73
C ALA A 96 -10.61 -4.02 -8.29
N ARG A 97 -11.12 -2.84 -7.94
CA ARG A 97 -11.28 -2.34 -6.58
C ARG A 97 -12.61 -1.61 -6.49
N ASP A 98 -13.34 -1.81 -5.40
CA ASP A 98 -14.65 -1.20 -5.22
C ASP A 98 -14.52 0.32 -5.16
N ARG A 99 -15.23 0.98 -6.08
CA ARG A 99 -15.35 2.43 -6.15
C ARG A 99 -16.80 2.83 -5.91
N THR A 100 -17.02 3.72 -4.96
CA THR A 100 -18.34 4.29 -4.71
C THR A 100 -18.78 5.22 -5.85
N VAL A 101 -19.90 4.91 -6.50
CA VAL A 101 -20.57 5.77 -7.48
C VAL A 101 -22.00 6.01 -7.01
N GLY A 102 -22.28 7.21 -6.49
CA GLY A 102 -23.54 7.47 -5.79
C GLY A 102 -23.65 6.61 -4.53
N THR A 103 -24.57 5.65 -4.51
CA THR A 103 -24.76 4.68 -3.41
C THR A 103 -24.26 3.28 -3.74
N GLU A 104 -23.78 3.05 -4.96
CA GLU A 104 -23.36 1.72 -5.44
C GLU A 104 -21.83 1.55 -5.34
N GLN A 105 -21.41 0.31 -5.10
CA GLN A 105 -20.01 -0.09 -5.24
C GLN A 105 -19.79 -0.70 -6.61
N VAL A 106 -18.89 -0.08 -7.39
CA VAL A 106 -18.58 -0.51 -8.75
C VAL A 106 -17.13 -0.99 -8.81
N PRO A 107 -16.88 -2.29 -9.06
CA PRO A 107 -15.54 -2.80 -9.26
C PRO A 107 -14.88 -2.07 -10.43
N THR A 108 -13.80 -1.34 -10.15
CA THR A 108 -13.14 -0.46 -11.11
C THR A 108 -11.64 -0.71 -11.10
N PRO A 109 -10.95 -0.79 -12.26
CA PRO A 109 -9.50 -0.92 -12.26
C PRO A 109 -8.84 0.29 -11.61
N TRP A 110 -7.77 0.04 -10.86
CA TRP A 110 -7.16 1.02 -9.97
C TRP A 110 -5.65 0.96 -10.10
N GLN A 111 -5.00 2.13 -10.10
CA GLN A 111 -3.56 2.24 -10.30
C GLN A 111 -2.93 3.23 -9.33
N GLY A 112 -1.80 2.84 -8.75
CA GLY A 112 -0.82 3.75 -8.17
C GLY A 112 0.39 3.89 -9.08
N ARG A 113 0.92 5.11 -9.23
CA ARG A 113 2.21 5.38 -9.89
C ARG A 113 3.14 6.08 -8.92
N PHE A 114 4.43 5.76 -8.99
CA PHE A 114 5.44 6.26 -8.07
C PHE A 114 6.68 6.70 -8.83
N TRP A 115 7.23 7.86 -8.47
CA TRP A 115 8.41 8.41 -9.13
C TRP A 115 9.21 9.31 -8.19
N ASP A 116 10.28 9.87 -8.74
CA ASP A 116 11.23 10.71 -8.03
C ASP A 116 11.84 10.01 -6.81
N TYR A 117 12.33 8.78 -7.02
CA TYR A 117 12.96 8.02 -5.96
C TYR A 117 14.18 8.74 -5.38
N ARG A 118 14.26 8.80 -4.05
CA ARG A 118 15.40 9.36 -3.33
C ARG A 118 15.77 8.47 -2.16
N ARG A 119 17.08 8.41 -1.90
CA ARG A 119 17.62 7.76 -0.73
C ARG A 119 17.54 8.73 0.44
N LEU A 120 16.71 8.39 1.42
CA LEU A 120 16.61 9.08 2.70
C LEU A 120 17.27 8.18 3.75
N GLU A 121 18.40 8.63 4.28
CA GLU A 121 19.33 7.81 5.05
C GLU A 121 19.73 6.51 4.32
N ARG A 122 19.23 5.35 4.77
CA ARG A 122 19.51 4.04 4.16
C ARG A 122 18.35 3.49 3.34
N ILE A 123 17.21 4.18 3.31
CA ILE A 123 15.98 3.70 2.67
C ILE A 123 15.76 4.45 1.36
N LEU A 124 15.49 3.72 0.29
CA LEU A 124 15.14 4.26 -1.03
C LEU A 124 13.62 4.22 -1.19
N ILE A 125 13.00 5.39 -1.32
CA ILE A 125 11.54 5.52 -1.43
C ILE A 125 11.17 6.49 -2.56
N PRO A 126 9.97 6.40 -3.15
CA PRO A 126 9.48 7.43 -4.07
C PRO A 126 9.08 8.69 -3.29
N LEU A 127 9.52 9.86 -3.74
CA LEU A 127 9.06 11.12 -3.17
C LEU A 127 7.75 11.60 -3.76
N GLU A 128 7.35 11.11 -4.93
CA GLU A 128 6.08 11.49 -5.55
C GLU A 128 5.26 10.27 -5.91
N GLY A 129 3.93 10.44 -5.83
CA GLY A 129 3.00 9.41 -6.25
C GLY A 129 1.67 9.99 -6.70
N GLU A 130 0.94 9.19 -7.47
CA GLU A 130 -0.43 9.46 -7.90
C GLU A 130 -1.25 8.19 -7.85
N VAL A 131 -2.51 8.32 -7.46
CA VAL A 131 -3.48 7.23 -7.49
C VAL A 131 -4.66 7.63 -8.36
N SER A 132 -5.05 6.72 -9.25
CA SER A 132 -6.09 6.92 -10.24
C SER A 132 -7.05 5.73 -10.32
N TRP A 133 -8.31 6.01 -10.62
CA TRP A 133 -9.22 5.03 -11.21
C TRP A 133 -8.96 4.98 -12.72
N LEU A 134 -8.90 3.80 -13.32
CA LEU A 134 -8.79 3.67 -14.77
C LEU A 134 -10.17 3.45 -15.36
N LEU A 135 -10.72 4.50 -16.00
CA LEU A 135 -12.06 4.49 -16.57
C LEU A 135 -11.99 4.32 -18.09
N PRO A 136 -13.10 3.93 -18.74
CA PRO A 136 -13.16 3.90 -20.20
C PRO A 136 -12.84 5.26 -20.87
N THR A 137 -13.13 6.37 -20.17
CA THR A 137 -12.82 7.73 -20.62
C THR A 137 -11.36 8.15 -20.38
N GLY A 138 -10.58 7.31 -19.72
CA GLY A 138 -9.20 7.56 -19.33
C GLY A 138 -8.96 7.52 -17.82
N PRO A 139 -7.70 7.69 -17.39
CA PRO A 139 -7.36 7.77 -15.98
C PRO A 139 -8.05 8.95 -15.30
N LEU A 140 -8.63 8.71 -14.13
CA LEU A 140 -9.18 9.71 -13.24
C LEU A 140 -8.33 9.75 -11.96
N PRO A 141 -7.30 10.62 -11.89
CA PRO A 141 -6.53 10.83 -10.68
C PRO A 141 -7.42 11.39 -9.57
N TYR A 142 -7.37 10.77 -8.40
CA TYR A 142 -8.06 11.29 -7.21
C TYR A 142 -7.10 11.65 -6.08
N TRP A 143 -5.83 11.23 -6.17
CA TRP A 143 -4.78 11.64 -5.26
C TRP A 143 -3.47 11.84 -6.02
N ARG A 144 -2.74 12.89 -5.64
CA ARG A 144 -1.34 13.09 -6.00
C ARG A 144 -0.64 13.72 -4.81
N GLY A 145 0.54 13.23 -4.46
CA GLY A 145 1.27 13.68 -3.29
C GLY A 145 2.77 13.74 -3.49
N ARG A 146 3.41 14.55 -2.62
CA ARG A 146 4.86 14.64 -2.47
C ARG A 146 5.23 14.41 -1.01
N ILE A 147 6.20 13.54 -0.77
CA ILE A 147 6.81 13.31 0.53
C ILE A 147 7.82 14.43 0.80
N CYS A 148 7.54 15.26 1.81
CA CYS A 148 8.40 16.38 2.19
C CYS A 148 9.29 16.10 3.41
N GLY A 149 9.08 14.95 4.07
CA GLY A 149 9.85 14.53 5.23
C GLY A 149 9.64 13.05 5.51
N TYR A 150 10.72 12.38 5.93
CA TYR A 150 10.72 10.97 6.26
C TYR A 150 11.64 10.77 7.46
N THR A 151 11.12 10.15 8.50
CA THR A 151 11.86 9.84 9.73
C THR A 151 11.68 8.38 10.03
N VAL A 152 12.80 7.67 10.22
CA VAL A 152 12.80 6.29 10.72
C VAL A 152 13.05 6.36 12.22
N SER A 153 12.10 5.88 13.03
CA SER A 153 12.32 5.72 14.47
C SER A 153 12.78 4.31 14.76
N THR A 154 13.86 4.15 15.53
CA THR A 154 14.28 2.86 16.10
C THR A 154 13.73 2.64 17.51
N ASP A 155 13.10 3.66 18.10
CA ASP A 155 12.48 3.55 19.43
C ASP A 155 11.09 2.93 19.28
N VAL A 156 11.01 1.63 19.61
CA VAL A 156 9.73 0.94 19.81
C VAL A 156 9.42 0.95 21.31
N PRO A 157 8.29 1.56 21.75
CA PRO A 157 7.90 1.48 23.14
C PRO A 157 7.62 0.02 23.53
N SER A 158 8.32 -0.46 24.56
CA SER A 158 8.10 -1.77 25.15
C SER A 158 6.69 -1.84 25.74
N VAL A 159 5.84 -2.70 25.16
CA VAL A 159 4.53 -3.03 25.73
C VAL A 159 4.76 -4.05 26.85
N SER A 160 4.56 -3.64 28.09
CA SER A 160 4.52 -4.56 29.23
C SER A 160 3.25 -5.42 29.13
N PRO A 161 3.34 -6.75 29.25
CA PRO A 161 2.15 -7.59 29.29
C PRO A 161 1.35 -7.28 30.56
N THR A 162 0.06 -7.02 30.40
CA THR A 162 -0.89 -6.91 31.52
C THR A 162 -1.16 -8.31 32.06
N THR A 163 -0.85 -8.53 33.33
CA THR A 163 -1.09 -9.77 34.09
C THR A 163 -2.57 -10.05 34.32
#